data_AF-A0A7J2YJQ5-F1
#
_entry.id   AF-A0A7J2YJQ5-F1
#
_cell.length_a   1.000
_cell.length_b   1.000
_cell.length_c   1.000
_cell.angle_alpha   90.00
_cell.angle_beta   90.00
_cell.angle_gamma   90.00
#
_symmetry.space_group_name_H-M   'P 1'
#
loop_
_entity.id
_entity.type
_entity.pdbx_description
1 polymer ?
#
loop_
_entity_poly.entity_id
_entity_poly.type
_entity_poly.pdbx_seq_one_letter_code
_entity_poly.pdbx_strand_id
1 'polypeptide(L)' 'MVREFLYRGYTLEQLKSMSMDQFIKLLPSRQRRSLGKRGL' A
#
# COMPACT_ATOMS: atom_id res chain seq x y z
N MET A 1 -21.17 -10.00 12.48
CA MET A 1 -21.00 -8.67 11.85
C MET A 1 -19.73 -8.75 10.99
N VAL A 2 -19.81 -8.44 9.70
CA VAL A 2 -18.68 -8.60 8.77
C VAL A 2 -17.63 -7.54 9.09
N ARG A 3 -16.38 -7.95 9.38
CA ARG A 3 -15.26 -7.00 9.53
C ARG A 3 -14.80 -6.59 8.15
N GLU A 4 -14.87 -5.31 7.86
CA GLU A 4 -14.31 -4.74 6.64
C GLU A 4 -12.78 -4.89 6.68
N PHE A 5 -12.21 -5.29 5.54
CA PHE A 5 -10.76 -5.36 5.43
C PHE A 5 -10.18 -3.97 5.32
N LEU A 6 -9.24 -3.66 6.22
CA LEU A 6 -8.50 -2.41 6.23
C LEU A 6 -7.00 -2.70 6.23
N TYR A 7 -6.26 -2.06 5.33
CA TYR A 7 -4.81 -2.06 5.34
C TYR A 7 -4.29 -0.70 5.80
N ARG A 8 -3.60 -0.67 6.95
CA ARG A 8 -3.06 0.58 7.52
C ARG A 8 -4.13 1.71 7.65
N GLY A 9 -5.40 1.35 7.84
CA GLY A 9 -6.51 2.30 7.94
C GLY A 9 -7.23 2.62 6.63
N TYR A 10 -6.84 1.98 5.51
CA TYR A 10 -7.44 2.20 4.19
C TYR A 10 -8.23 0.98 3.71
N THR A 11 -9.36 1.22 3.03
CA THR A 11 -10.12 0.18 2.34
C THR A 11 -9.42 -0.26 1.05
N LEU A 12 -9.84 -1.40 0.50
CA LEU A 12 -9.28 -1.89 -0.76
C LEU A 12 -9.49 -0.90 -1.92
N GLU A 13 -10.62 -0.21 -1.96
CA GLU A 13 -10.92 0.78 -3.00
C GLU A 13 -10.00 2.00 -2.88
N GLN A 14 -9.79 2.50 -1.66
CA GLN A 14 -8.88 3.62 -1.41
C GLN A 14 -7.45 3.28 -1.83
N LEU A 15 -6.98 2.06 -1.56
CA LEU A 15 -5.65 1.61 -1.97
C LEU A 15 -5.50 1.54 -3.50
N LYS A 16 -6.56 1.18 -4.22
CA LYS A 16 -6.57 1.12 -5.70
C LYS A 16 -6.61 2.51 -6.34
N SER A 17 -7.27 3.47 -5.69
CA SER A 17 -7.35 4.86 -6.15
C SER A 17 -6.09 5.68 -5.83
N MET A 18 -5.25 5.23 -4.91
CA MET A 18 -3.99 5.89 -4.57
C MET A 18 -2.97 5.80 -5.71
N SER A 19 -2.09 6.81 -5.81
CA SER A 19 -0.92 6.71 -6.68
C SER A 19 0.11 5.73 -6.12
N MET A 20 0.92 5.12 -7.00
CA MET A 20 1.94 4.16 -6.60
C MET A 20 2.92 4.76 -5.56
N ASP A 21 3.33 6.02 -5.70
CA ASP A 21 4.22 6.70 -4.74
C ASP A 21 3.62 6.83 -3.34
N GLN A 22 2.32 7.09 -3.25
CA GLN A 22 1.60 7.15 -1.98
C GLN A 22 1.47 5.77 -1.37
N PHE A 23 1.11 4.77 -2.18
CA PHE A 23 1.00 3.39 -1.73
C PHE A 23 2.34 2.81 -1.23
N ILE A 24 3.44 3.10 -1.93
CA ILE A 24 4.79 2.68 -1.54
C ILE A 24 5.15 3.17 -0.13
N LYS A 25 4.70 4.36 0.29
CA LYS A 25 4.95 4.87 1.65
C LYS A 25 4.26 4.05 2.75
N LEU A 26 3.15 3.38 2.43
CA LEU A 26 2.41 2.51 3.35
C LEU A 26 3.08 1.13 3.52
N LEU A 27 3.92 0.74 2.56
CA LEU A 27 4.55 -0.58 2.55
C LEU A 27 5.69 -0.71 3.57
N PRO A 28 5.90 -1.93 4.13
CA PRO A 28 7.03 -2.18 5.01
C PRO A 28 8.38 -2.01 4.28
N SER A 29 9.44 -1.76 5.05
CA SER A 29 10.78 -1.39 4.55
C SER A 29 11.33 -2.33 3.46
N ARG A 30 11.08 -3.64 3.55
CA ARG A 30 11.55 -4.63 2.57
C ARG A 30 10.90 -4.40 1.20
N GLN A 31 9.57 -4.33 1.15
CA GLN A 31 8.81 -4.11 -0.07
C GLN A 31 9.11 -2.73 -0.65
N ARG A 32 9.20 -1.72 0.21
CA ARG A 32 9.56 -0.36 -0.18
C ARG A 32 10.94 -0.26 -0.83
N ARG A 33 11.93 -1.02 -0.33
CA ARG A 33 13.26 -1.13 -0.96
C ARG A 33 13.22 -1.89 -2.28
N SER A 34 12.37 -2.90 -2.40
CA SER A 34 12.19 -3.63 -3.66
C SER A 34 11.59 -2.73 -4.74
N LEU A 35 10.49 -2.05 -4.43
CA LEU A 35 9.71 -1.27 -5.39
C LEU A 35 10.30 0.12 -5.64
N GLY A 36 10.83 0.79 -4.60
CA GLY A 36 11.34 2.15 -4.72
C GLY A 36 12.83 2.26 -5.05
N LYS A 37 13.62 1.17 -4.90
CA LYS A 37 15.09 1.20 -5.16
C LYS A 37 15.59 0.11 -6.10
N ARG A 38 14.83 -0.97 -6.32
CA ARG A 38 15.28 -2.16 -7.06
C ARG A 38 14.32 -2.61 -8.16
N GLY A 39 13.28 -1.83 -8.44
CA GLY A 39 12.15 -2.31 -9.22
C GLY A 39 11.41 -1.19 -9.93
N LEU A 40 12.14 -0.50 -10.80
CA LEU A 40 11.80 -0.18 -12.20
C LEU A 40 13.12 -0.14 -12.97
#